data_AF-A0AAW5SBB9-F1
#
_entry.id   AF-A0AAW5SBB9-F1
#
_cell.length_a   1.000
_cell.length_b   1.000
_cell.length_c   1.000
_cell.angle_alpha   90.00
_cell.angle_beta   90.00
_cell.angle_gamma   90.00
#
_symmetry.space_group_name_H-M   'P 1'
#
loop_
_entity.id
_entity.type
_entity.pdbx_description
1 polymer ?
#
loop_
_entity_poly.entity_id
_entity_poly.type
_entity_poly.pdbx_seq_one_letter_code
_entity_poly.pdbx_strand_id
1 'polypeptide(L)'
;MILAQHASVALVGSAAESHFQAALASRDIIGQAKGILMHRENLSALQAFHLLLRSSQRANIKLNEIARFVVDQHESGLNRN
;
A
#
# COMPACT_ATOMS: atom_id res chain seq x y z
N MET A 1 7.95 -36.31 -18.85
CA MET A 1 7.97 -35.32 -17.75
C MET A 1 8.06 -33.87 -18.25
N ILE A 2 7.50 -33.52 -19.42
CA ILE A 2 7.59 -32.13 -19.94
C ILE A 2 6.43 -31.25 -19.46
N LEU A 3 5.23 -31.81 -19.24
CA LEU A 3 4.05 -31.05 -18.80
C LEU A 3 4.18 -30.51 -17.36
N ALA A 4 4.78 -31.29 -16.45
CA ALA A 4 5.00 -30.87 -15.06
C ALA A 4 6.02 -29.72 -14.93
N GLN A 5 7.07 -29.70 -15.77
CA GLN A 5 8.03 -28.58 -15.79
C GLN A 5 7.40 -27.28 -16.31
N HIS A 6 6.60 -27.34 -17.37
CA HIS A 6 5.92 -26.15 -17.89
C HIS A 6 4.84 -25.65 -16.93
N ALA A 7 4.09 -26.55 -16.30
CA ALA A 7 3.13 -26.19 -15.25
C ALA A 7 3.81 -25.46 -14.08
N SER A 8 4.98 -25.93 -13.61
CA SER A 8 5.75 -25.26 -12.57
C SER A 8 6.25 -23.86 -12.99
N VAL A 9 6.76 -23.70 -14.21
CA VAL A 9 7.21 -22.38 -14.72
C VAL A 9 6.04 -21.40 -14.86
N ALA A 10 4.89 -21.86 -15.38
CA ALA A 10 3.69 -21.04 -15.50
C ALA A 10 3.11 -20.62 -14.13
N LEU A 11 3.09 -21.52 -13.15
CA LEU A 11 2.62 -21.22 -11.79
C LEU A 11 3.55 -20.24 -11.06
N VAL A 12 4.87 -20.40 -11.17
CA VAL A 12 5.85 -19.47 -10.58
C VAL A 12 5.75 -18.09 -11.24
N GLY A 13 5.61 -18.04 -12.57
CA GLY A 13 5.40 -16.78 -13.30
C GLY A 13 4.12 -16.05 -12.88
N SER A 14 3.01 -16.78 -12.73
CA SER A 14 1.73 -16.21 -12.26
C SER A 14 1.82 -15.69 -10.83
N ALA A 15 2.50 -16.40 -9.92
CA ALA A 15 2.70 -15.95 -8.56
C ALA A 15 3.60 -14.70 -8.49
N ALA A 16 4.70 -14.68 -9.24
CA ALA A 16 5.60 -13.53 -9.30
C ALA A 16 4.89 -12.26 -9.82
N GLU A 17 4.08 -12.40 -10.86
CA GLU A 17 3.25 -11.30 -11.37
C GLU A 17 2.28 -10.79 -10.30
N SER A 18 1.56 -11.68 -9.61
CA SER A 18 0.66 -11.30 -8.52
C SER A 18 1.39 -10.58 -7.38
N HIS A 19 2.59 -11.03 -7.00
CA HIS A 19 3.40 -10.38 -5.96
C HIS A 19 3.89 -9.00 -6.39
N PHE A 20 4.30 -8.86 -7.66
CA PHE A 20 4.73 -7.58 -8.21
C PHE A 20 3.58 -6.57 -8.25
N GLN A 21 2.41 -6.96 -8.74
CA GLN A 21 1.22 -6.11 -8.76
C GLN A 21 0.79 -5.71 -7.33
N ALA A 22 0.84 -6.64 -6.38
CA ALA A 22 0.55 -6.33 -4.98
C ALA A 22 1.55 -5.32 -4.37
N ALA A 23 2.83 -5.39 -4.76
CA ALA A 23 3.86 -4.45 -4.34
C ALA A 23 3.64 -3.05 -4.93
N LEU A 24 3.30 -2.96 -6.22
CA LEU A 24 2.96 -1.70 -6.89
C LEU A 24 1.73 -1.04 -6.25
N ALA A 25 0.63 -1.78 -6.10
CA ALA A 25 -0.59 -1.28 -5.46
C ALA A 25 -0.33 -0.79 -4.02
N SER A 26 0.54 -1.50 -3.29
CA SER A 26 0.94 -1.09 -1.93
C SER A 26 1.77 0.20 -1.95
N ARG A 27 2.68 0.38 -2.92
CA ARG A 27 3.47 1.61 -3.07
C ARG A 27 2.57 2.81 -3.39
N ASP A 28 1.60 2.64 -4.28
CA ASP A 28 0.73 3.72 -4.73
C ASP A 28 -0.15 4.23 -3.58
N ILE A 29 -0.81 3.33 -2.84
CA ILE A 29 -1.66 3.74 -1.71
C ILE A 29 -0.85 4.40 -0.58
N ILE A 30 0.37 3.94 -0.32
CA ILE A 30 1.28 4.57 0.65
C ILE A 30 1.70 5.98 0.17
N GLY A 31 1.91 6.15 -1.14
CA GLY A 31 2.21 7.44 -1.75
C GLY A 31 1.06 8.45 -1.58
N GLN A 32 -0.16 8.02 -1.85
CA GLN A 32 -1.37 8.86 -1.68
C GLN A 32 -1.57 9.26 -0.21
N ALA A 33 -1.50 8.29 0.71
CA ALA A 33 -1.63 8.55 2.14
C ALA A 33 -0.54 9.52 2.65
N LYS A 34 0.70 9.38 2.17
CA LYS A 34 1.77 10.35 2.45
C LYS A 34 1.38 11.74 1.99
N GLY A 35 0.91 11.91 0.75
CA GLY A 35 0.52 13.21 0.21
C GLY A 35 -0.57 13.89 1.05
N ILE A 36 -1.60 13.13 1.44
CA ILE A 36 -2.68 13.60 2.33
C ILE A 36 -2.11 14.08 3.66
N LEU A 37 -1.26 13.27 4.32
CA LEU A 37 -0.68 13.64 5.62
C LEU A 37 0.30 14.81 5.53
N MET A 38 1.07 14.91 4.43
CA MET A 38 1.94 16.06 4.19
C MET A 38 1.13 17.35 4.17
N HIS A 39 -0.01 17.36 3.46
CA HIS A 39 -0.88 18.54 3.37
C HIS A 39 -1.61 18.82 4.68
N ARG A 40 -2.23 17.79 5.30
CA ARG A 40 -3.08 17.94 6.48
C ARG A 40 -2.31 18.32 7.74
N GLU A 41 -1.10 17.77 7.90
CA GLU A 41 -0.29 17.91 9.12
C GLU A 41 0.95 18.80 8.92
N ASN A 42 1.11 19.42 7.75
CA ASN A 42 2.28 20.21 7.34
C ASN A 42 3.61 19.46 7.56
N LEU A 43 3.67 18.21 7.09
CA LEU A 43 4.83 17.32 7.25
C LEU A 43 5.62 17.19 5.96
N SER A 44 6.93 16.97 6.09
CA SER A 44 7.74 16.49 4.96
C SER A 44 7.36 15.05 4.58
N ALA A 45 7.75 14.62 3.38
CA ALA A 45 7.50 13.27 2.90
C ALA A 45 8.08 12.17 3.82
N LEU A 46 9.25 12.43 4.43
CA LEU A 46 9.88 11.49 5.36
C LEU A 46 9.10 11.42 6.68
N GLN A 47 8.69 12.58 7.22
CA GLN A 47 7.91 12.64 8.45
C GLN A 47 6.53 11.98 8.29
N ALA A 48 5.85 12.21 7.16
CA ALA A 48 4.58 11.55 6.85
C ALA A 48 4.74 10.02 6.74
N PHE A 49 5.81 9.54 6.11
CA PHE A 49 6.10 8.10 6.05
C PHE A 49 6.36 7.51 7.44
N HIS A 50 7.16 8.19 8.27
CA HIS A 50 7.41 7.77 9.65
C HIS A 50 6.13 7.75 10.49
N LEU A 51 5.20 8.67 10.25
CA LEU A 51 3.90 8.69 10.91
C LEU A 51 3.08 7.45 10.54
N LEU A 52 3.02 7.09 9.26
CA LEU A 52 2.36 5.86 8.80
C LEU A 52 3.01 4.61 9.42
N LEU A 53 4.36 4.55 9.44
CA LEU A 53 5.11 3.43 10.00
C LEU A 53 4.84 3.25 11.50
N ARG A 54 4.92 4.34 12.29
CA ARG A 54 4.59 4.29 13.73
C ARG A 54 3.14 3.89 13.98
N SER A 55 2.22 4.37 13.14
CA SER A 55 0.79 4.03 13.26
C SER A 55 0.54 2.54 12.97
N SER A 56 1.19 2.00 11.93
CA SER A 56 1.18 0.57 11.59
C SER A 56 1.74 -0.28 12.71
N GLN A 57 2.90 0.08 13.27
CA GLN A 57 3.50 -0.64 14.39
C GLN A 57 2.62 -0.60 15.64
N ARG A 58 2.08 0.58 15.99
CA ARG A 58 1.22 0.73 17.18
C ARG A 58 -0.09 -0.05 17.04
N ALA A 59 -0.65 -0.11 15.84
CA ALA A 59 -1.88 -0.85 15.56
C ALA A 59 -1.64 -2.34 15.30
N ASN A 60 -0.39 -2.75 15.08
CA ASN A 60 -0.02 -4.08 14.58
C ASN A 60 -0.79 -4.48 13.31
N ILE A 61 -0.91 -3.53 12.38
CA ILE A 61 -1.62 -3.67 11.08
C ILE A 61 -0.63 -3.38 9.96
N LYS A 62 -0.83 -3.98 8.79
CA LYS A 62 0.07 -3.77 7.65
C LYS A 62 0.08 -2.29 7.23
N LEU A 63 1.26 -1.80 6.83
CA LEU A 63 1.44 -0.38 6.47
C LEU A 63 0.50 0.09 5.35
N ASN A 64 0.25 -0.77 4.35
CA ASN A 64 -0.64 -0.47 3.24
C ASN A 64 -2.13 -0.38 3.67
N GLU A 65 -2.55 -1.11 4.71
CA GLU A 65 -3.89 -1.02 5.28
C GLU A 65 -4.06 0.28 6.09
N ILE A 66 -3.04 0.69 6.85
CA ILE A 66 -3.02 2.02 7.50
C ILE A 66 -3.07 3.14 6.46
N ALA A 67 -2.31 3.01 5.38
CA ALA A 67 -2.34 3.99 4.29
C ALA A 67 -3.73 4.06 3.64
N ARG A 68 -4.36 2.91 3.38
CA ARG A 68 -5.74 2.84 2.87
C ARG A 68 -6.72 3.54 3.79
N PHE A 69 -6.66 3.28 5.10
CA PHE A 69 -7.51 3.98 6.07
C PHE A 69 -7.39 5.50 5.96
N VAL A 70 -6.17 6.04 5.82
CA VAL A 70 -5.97 7.49 5.65
C VAL A 70 -6.64 8.02 4.37
N VAL A 71 -6.51 7.28 3.26
CA VAL A 71 -7.13 7.64 1.98
C VAL A 71 -8.65 7.59 2.07
N ASP A 72 -9.22 6.50 2.59
CA ASP A 72 -10.67 6.33 2.74
C ASP A 72 -11.30 7.43 3.59
N GLN A 73 -10.61 7.86 4.67
CA GLN A 73 -11.06 8.98 5.50
C GLN A 73 -11.04 10.32 4.73
N HIS A 74 -10.05 10.54 3.87
CA HIS A 74 -9.98 11.74 3.03
C HIS A 74 -11.12 11.76 1.99
N GLU A 75 -11.34 10.65 1.28
CA GLU A 75 -12.41 10.52 0.28
C GLU A 75 -13.80 10.67 0.91
N SER A 76 -14.00 10.09 2.10
CA SER A 76 -15.24 10.26 2.86
C SER A 76 -15.50 11.72 3.25
N GLY A 77 -14.45 12.53 3.43
CA GLY A 77 -14.55 13.97 3.67
C GLY A 77 -14.92 14.76 2.42
N LEU A 78 -14.40 14.37 1.25
CA LEU A 78 -14.74 15.00 -0.04
C LEU A 78 -16.22 14.81 -0.38
N ASN A 79 -16.78 13.62 -0.13
CA ASN A 79 -18.19 13.30 -0.42
C ASN A 79 -19.21 13.99 0.50
N ARG A 80 -18.77 14.72 1.53
CA ARG A 80 -19.63 15.42 2.50
C ARG A 80 -19.74 16.93 2.25
N ASN A 81 -19.02 17.47 1.27
CA ASN A 81 -19.07 18.88 0.85
C ASN A 81 -19.80 19.01 -0.49
#